data_AF-A0A2V7RUT1-F1
#
_entry.id   AF-A0A2V7RUT1-F1
#
_cell.length_a   1.000
_cell.length_b   1.000
_cell.length_c   1.000
_cell.angle_alpha   90.00
_cell.angle_beta   90.00
_cell.angle_gamma   90.00
#
_symmetry.space_group_name_H-M   'P 1'
#
loop_
_entity.id
_entity.type
_entity.pdbx_description
1 polymer ?
#
loop_
_entity_poly.entity_id
_entity_poly.type
_entity_poly.pdbx_seq_one_letter_code
_entity_poly.pdbx_strand_id
1 'polypeptide(L)'
;MTWTILAEVLKALGGLIAVLSFPFALLTYARSVRTRRAEWLASLHEKFFESDRYREIRRVLDYRPEPEYGDLVKAITAQSHHALADELYRYLNFFEFLAGLRGLGQISDEEIIGLFDYDLRLITQHDFIMSTLRPQGFERLADLLASGRLLPRS
;
A
#
# COMPACT_ATOMS: atom_id res chain seq x y z
N MET A 1 25.44 -61.09 -0.43
CA MET A 1 23.98 -60.86 -0.55
C MET A 1 23.48 -59.68 0.30
N THR A 2 24.24 -59.16 1.27
CA THR A 2 23.82 -58.10 2.21
C THR A 2 23.99 -56.66 1.67
N TRP A 3 25.00 -56.42 0.83
CA TRP A 3 25.34 -55.07 0.33
C TRP A 3 24.36 -54.49 -0.69
N THR A 4 23.76 -55.33 -1.53
CA THR A 4 22.81 -54.90 -2.56
C THR A 4 21.49 -54.43 -1.94
N ILE A 5 20.98 -55.18 -0.96
CA ILE A 5 19.78 -54.83 -0.20
C ILE A 5 19.98 -53.51 0.55
N LEU A 6 21.15 -53.33 1.18
CA LEU A 6 21.50 -52.09 1.88
C LEU A 6 21.53 -50.88 0.93
N ALA A 7 22.08 -51.04 -0.28
CA ALA A 7 22.13 -49.98 -1.29
C ALA A 7 20.73 -49.59 -1.81
N GLU A 8 19.82 -50.54 -1.97
CA GLU A 8 18.44 -50.25 -2.38
C GLU A 8 17.65 -49.54 -1.29
N VAL A 9 17.80 -49.95 -0.03
CA VAL A 9 17.18 -49.27 1.12
C VAL A 9 17.68 -47.83 1.25
N LEU A 10 18.98 -47.58 1.10
CA LEU A 10 19.55 -46.23 1.11
C LEU A 10 19.02 -45.34 -0.02
N LYS A 11 18.90 -45.88 -1.24
CA LYS A 11 18.32 -45.15 -2.38
C LYS A 11 16.84 -44.84 -2.15
N ALA A 12 16.07 -45.80 -1.64
CA ALA A 12 14.65 -45.61 -1.32
C ALA A 12 14.47 -44.54 -0.23
N LEU A 13 15.29 -44.57 0.83
CA LEU A 13 15.28 -43.56 1.89
C LEU A 13 15.70 -42.17 1.37
N GLY A 14 16.74 -42.09 0.54
CA GLY A 14 17.19 -40.83 -0.07
C GLY A 14 16.12 -40.22 -0.99
N GLY A 15 15.46 -41.05 -1.80
CA GLY A 15 14.31 -40.64 -2.63
C GLY A 15 13.14 -40.14 -1.78
N LEU A 16 12.83 -40.82 -0.67
CA LEU A 16 11.77 -40.43 0.24
C LEU A 16 12.07 -39.09 0.94
N ILE A 17 13.30 -38.87 1.38
CA ILE A 17 13.75 -37.61 1.99
C ILE A 17 13.64 -36.46 0.99
N ALA A 18 14.06 -36.65 -0.26
CA ALA A 18 13.97 -35.64 -1.30
C ALA A 18 12.50 -35.27 -1.62
N VAL A 19 11.63 -36.28 -1.74
CA VAL A 19 10.19 -36.09 -2.00
C VAL A 19 9.49 -35.38 -0.84
N LEU A 20 9.91 -35.57 0.40
CA LEU A 20 9.32 -34.88 1.57
C LEU A 20 9.91 -33.49 1.79
N SER A 21 11.19 -33.29 1.47
CA SER A 21 11.89 -32.02 1.69
C SER A 21 11.46 -30.94 0.71
N PHE A 22 11.16 -31.30 -0.55
CA PHE A 22 10.67 -30.36 -1.56
C PHE A 22 9.35 -29.66 -1.19
N PRO A 23 8.24 -30.36 -0.87
CA PRO A 23 7.00 -29.72 -0.45
C PRO A 23 7.16 -29.00 0.89
N PHE A 24 7.97 -29.53 1.82
CA PHE A 24 8.25 -28.85 3.09
C PHE A 24 8.97 -27.51 2.87
N ALA A 25 9.95 -27.44 1.98
CA ALA A 25 10.65 -26.20 1.61
C ALA A 25 9.71 -25.19 0.94
N LEU A 26 8.79 -25.64 0.09
CA LEU A 26 7.77 -24.76 -0.50
C LEU A 26 6.82 -24.19 0.55
N LEU A 27 6.40 -25.01 1.52
CA LEU A 27 5.52 -24.57 2.61
C LEU A 27 6.22 -23.56 3.54
N THR A 28 7.48 -23.79 3.90
CA THR A 28 8.25 -22.86 4.74
C THR A 28 8.53 -21.57 4.00
N TYR A 29 8.88 -21.63 2.71
CA TYR A 29 9.03 -20.46 1.85
C TYR A 29 7.72 -19.65 1.79
N ALA A 30 6.59 -20.28 1.49
CA ALA A 30 5.29 -19.61 1.42
C ALA A 30 4.91 -18.93 2.75
N ARG A 31 5.19 -19.59 3.90
CA ARG A 31 5.00 -18.99 5.22
C ARG A 31 5.92 -17.78 5.42
N SER A 32 7.20 -17.90 5.07
CA SER A 32 8.16 -16.79 5.22
C SER A 32 7.77 -15.57 4.37
N VAL A 33 7.26 -15.79 3.15
CA VAL A 33 6.78 -14.72 2.27
C VAL A 33 5.57 -14.03 2.89
N ARG A 34 4.63 -14.81 3.44
CA ARG A 34 3.45 -14.26 4.13
C ARG A 34 3.82 -13.43 5.34
N THR A 35 4.75 -13.91 6.17
CA THR A 35 5.24 -13.17 7.35
C THR A 35 5.90 -11.85 6.94
N ARG A 36 6.83 -11.88 5.97
CA ARG A 36 7.49 -10.67 5.47
C ARG A 36 6.49 -9.67 4.87
N ARG A 37 5.46 -10.16 4.19
CA ARG A 37 4.40 -9.31 3.64
C ARG A 37 3.58 -8.64 4.75
N ALA A 38 3.22 -9.38 5.79
CA ALA A 38 2.52 -8.84 6.95
C ALA A 38 3.37 -7.80 7.70
N GLU A 39 4.66 -8.09 7.92
CA GLU A 39 5.62 -7.15 8.52
C GLU A 39 5.75 -5.87 7.67
N TRP A 40 5.84 -6.02 6.35
CA TRP A 40 5.91 -4.89 5.44
C TRP A 40 4.65 -4.02 5.48
N LEU A 41 3.45 -4.62 5.43
CA LEU A 41 2.18 -3.89 5.56
C LEU A 41 2.04 -3.20 6.92
N ALA A 42 2.43 -3.87 8.02
CA ALA A 42 2.46 -3.27 9.34
C ALA A 42 3.40 -2.06 9.37
N SER A 43 4.59 -2.16 8.75
CA SER A 43 5.53 -1.05 8.67
C SER A 43 5.00 0.13 7.84
N LEU A 44 4.17 -0.12 6.82
CA LEU A 44 3.50 0.94 6.06
C LEU A 44 2.46 1.65 6.92
N HIS A 45 1.66 0.88 7.65
CA HIS A 45 0.66 1.40 8.58
C HIS A 45 1.33 2.26 9.67
N GLU A 46 2.35 1.73 10.34
CA GLU A 46 3.13 2.44 11.37
C GLU A 46 3.68 3.77 10.81
N LYS A 47 4.37 3.73 9.67
CA LYS A 47 4.95 4.94 9.06
C LYS A 47 3.89 5.98 8.69
N PHE A 48 2.69 5.57 8.33
CA PHE A 48 1.62 6.48 7.91
C PHE A 48 0.83 7.04 9.09
N PHE A 49 0.43 6.20 10.05
CA PHE A 49 -0.48 6.57 11.14
C PHE A 49 0.22 6.96 12.44
N GLU A 50 1.36 6.34 12.75
CA GLU A 50 2.07 6.60 14.01
C GLU A 50 3.05 7.77 13.89
N SER A 51 3.44 8.12 12.66
CA SER A 51 4.21 9.35 12.45
C SER A 51 3.30 10.58 12.37
N ASP A 52 3.78 11.69 12.92
CA ASP A 52 3.09 12.99 12.86
C ASP A 52 3.09 13.60 11.44
N ARG A 53 3.74 12.93 10.49
CA ARG A 53 4.07 13.44 9.15
C ARG A 53 2.86 13.95 8.36
N TYR A 54 1.71 13.29 8.54
CA TYR A 54 0.47 13.61 7.83
C TYR A 54 -0.65 14.07 8.76
N ARG A 55 -0.37 14.25 10.05
CA ARG A 55 -1.41 14.53 11.05
C ARG A 55 -2.15 15.84 10.72
N GLU A 56 -1.39 16.89 10.40
CA GLU A 56 -1.95 18.22 10.21
C GLU A 56 -2.80 18.31 8.94
N ILE A 57 -2.29 17.84 7.79
CA ILE A 57 -3.12 17.80 6.59
C ILE A 57 -4.36 16.91 6.75
N ARG A 58 -4.26 15.75 7.41
CA ARG A 58 -5.45 14.91 7.69
C ARG A 58 -6.47 15.65 8.55
N ARG A 59 -6.04 16.38 9.58
CA ARG A 59 -6.90 17.26 10.39
C ARG A 59 -7.60 18.31 9.53
N VAL A 60 -6.85 18.98 8.64
CA VAL A 60 -7.41 20.04 7.78
C VAL A 60 -8.42 19.49 6.79
N LEU A 61 -8.16 18.32 6.19
CA LEU A 61 -9.09 17.68 5.26
C LEU A 61 -10.36 17.16 5.96
N ASP A 62 -10.21 16.53 7.13
CA ASP A 62 -11.30 15.92 7.87
C ASP A 62 -12.23 16.98 8.50
N TYR A 63 -11.67 17.92 9.26
CA TYR A 63 -12.46 18.88 10.03
C TYR A 63 -12.75 20.18 9.30
N ARG A 64 -12.04 20.46 8.20
CA ARG A 64 -12.17 21.71 7.41
C ARG A 64 -12.14 22.97 8.30
N PRO A 65 -11.14 23.11 9.19
CA PRO A 65 -11.02 24.27 10.06
C PRO A 65 -10.75 25.53 9.22
N GLU A 66 -11.37 26.64 9.60
CA GLU A 66 -11.06 27.94 9.01
C GLU A 66 -10.16 28.76 9.95
N PRO A 67 -9.17 29.50 9.41
CA PRO A 67 -8.96 29.80 7.99
C PRO A 67 -8.15 28.76 7.20
N GLU A 68 -7.59 27.73 7.84
CA GLU A 68 -6.57 26.85 7.25
C GLU A 68 -7.05 26.11 6.00
N TYR A 69 -8.30 25.62 6.02
CA TYR A 69 -8.90 24.92 4.88
C TYR A 69 -9.10 25.87 3.70
N GLY A 70 -9.65 27.06 3.93
CA GLY A 70 -9.80 28.09 2.90
C GLY A 70 -8.46 28.50 2.28
N ASP A 71 -7.42 28.64 3.11
CA ASP A 71 -6.07 28.97 2.65
C ASP A 71 -5.43 27.83 1.84
N LEU A 72 -5.64 26.57 2.24
CA LEU A 72 -5.24 25.41 1.46
C LEU A 72 -5.92 25.38 0.08
N VAL A 73 -7.23 25.58 0.02
CA VAL A 73 -7.99 25.59 -1.25
C VAL A 73 -7.47 26.68 -2.18
N LYS A 74 -7.27 27.90 -1.66
CA LYS A 74 -6.69 29.01 -2.42
C LYS A 74 -5.30 28.66 -2.92
N ALA A 75 -4.44 28.10 -2.06
CA ALA A 75 -3.07 27.78 -2.43
C ALA A 75 -3.00 26.77 -3.58
N ILE A 76 -3.81 25.71 -3.51
CA ILE A 76 -3.86 24.67 -4.55
C ILE A 76 -4.46 25.22 -5.85
N THR A 77 -5.53 26.01 -5.77
CA THR A 77 -6.20 26.58 -6.94
C THR A 77 -5.35 27.63 -7.65
N ALA A 78 -4.66 28.48 -6.88
CA ALA A 78 -3.78 29.53 -7.39
C ALA A 78 -2.37 29.02 -7.73
N GLN A 79 -2.07 27.74 -7.46
CA GLN A 79 -0.73 27.15 -7.57
C GLN A 79 0.34 27.96 -6.83
N SER A 80 -0.02 28.55 -5.69
CA SER A 80 0.88 29.36 -4.88
C SER A 80 1.53 28.53 -3.78
N HIS A 81 2.77 28.88 -3.42
CA HIS A 81 3.45 28.25 -2.30
C HIS A 81 2.70 28.46 -0.97
N HIS A 82 2.48 27.36 -0.26
CA HIS A 82 1.88 27.37 1.07
C HIS A 82 2.30 26.10 1.83
N ALA A 83 2.60 26.21 3.13
CA ALA A 83 3.08 25.06 3.91
C ALA A 83 2.10 23.87 3.90
N LEU A 84 0.80 24.15 4.03
CA LEU A 84 -0.24 23.11 3.94
C LEU A 84 -0.36 22.48 2.54
N ALA A 85 -0.05 23.23 1.48
CA ALA A 85 -0.02 22.67 0.13
C ALA A 85 1.14 21.68 -0.04
N ASP A 86 2.32 22.01 0.51
CA ASP A 86 3.47 21.10 0.52
C ASP A 86 3.19 19.84 1.35
N GLU A 87 2.47 19.97 2.47
CA GLU A 87 1.99 18.82 3.26
C GLU A 87 1.00 17.96 2.49
N LEU A 88 0.05 18.58 1.80
CA LEU A 88 -0.88 17.88 0.91
C LEU A 88 -0.14 17.10 -0.16
N TYR A 89 0.83 17.71 -0.85
CA TYR A 89 1.59 16.98 -1.87
C TYR A 89 2.40 15.83 -1.29
N ARG A 90 2.97 15.96 -0.08
CA ARG A 90 3.62 14.82 0.59
C ARG A 90 2.63 13.69 0.91
N TYR A 91 1.42 14.05 1.34
CA TYR A 91 0.34 13.11 1.62
C TYR A 91 -0.13 12.38 0.35
N LEU A 92 -0.40 13.11 -0.73
CA LEU A 92 -0.79 12.54 -2.02
C LEU A 92 0.33 11.67 -2.61
N ASN A 93 1.59 12.07 -2.46
CA ASN A 93 2.74 11.30 -2.96
C ASN A 93 2.86 9.93 -2.28
N PHE A 94 2.43 9.79 -1.02
CA PHE A 94 2.36 8.49 -0.37
C PHE A 94 1.35 7.55 -1.08
N PHE A 95 0.18 8.06 -1.43
CA PHE A 95 -0.83 7.27 -2.14
C PHE A 95 -0.49 7.02 -3.61
N GLU A 96 0.18 7.96 -4.27
CA GLU A 96 0.77 7.77 -5.59
C GLU A 96 1.81 6.64 -5.59
N PHE A 97 2.63 6.56 -4.54
CA PHE A 97 3.56 5.45 -4.33
C PHE A 97 2.82 4.11 -4.15
N LEU A 98 1.76 4.06 -3.34
CA LEU A 98 0.93 2.86 -3.19
C LEU A 98 0.27 2.45 -4.52
N ALA A 99 -0.25 3.41 -5.29
CA ALA A 99 -0.81 3.17 -6.61
C ALA A 99 0.25 2.61 -7.58
N GLY A 100 1.49 3.08 -7.48
CA GLY A 100 2.63 2.53 -8.21
C GLY A 100 2.94 1.08 -7.84
N LEU A 101 2.99 0.76 -6.55
CA LEU A 101 3.19 -0.62 -6.08
C LEU A 101 2.08 -1.56 -6.54
N ARG A 102 0.84 -1.06 -6.56
CA ARG A 102 -0.33 -1.79 -7.07
C ARG A 102 -0.19 -2.07 -8.56
N GLY A 103 0.24 -1.08 -9.35
CA GLY A 103 0.56 -1.27 -10.77
C GLY A 103 1.66 -2.31 -11.03
N LEU A 104 2.59 -2.47 -10.09
CA LEU A 104 3.66 -3.48 -10.13
C LEU A 104 3.25 -4.85 -9.53
N GLY A 105 1.99 -5.02 -9.11
CA GLY A 105 1.48 -6.24 -8.48
C GLY A 105 2.09 -6.55 -7.11
N GLN A 106 2.73 -5.56 -6.46
CA GLN A 106 3.39 -5.73 -5.15
C GLN A 106 2.41 -5.61 -3.98
N ILE A 107 1.29 -4.91 -4.20
CA ILE A 107 0.20 -4.76 -3.23
C ILE A 107 -1.12 -4.92 -3.97
N SER A 108 -2.08 -5.56 -3.30
CA SER A 108 -3.43 -5.77 -3.82
C SER A 108 -4.35 -4.60 -3.48
N ASP A 109 -5.47 -4.52 -4.22
CA ASP A 109 -6.52 -3.55 -3.96
C ASP A 109 -7.09 -3.74 -2.54
N GLU A 110 -7.28 -5.00 -2.12
CA GLU A 110 -7.80 -5.36 -0.80
C GLU A 110 -6.88 -4.90 0.34
N GLU A 111 -5.57 -4.99 0.17
CA GLU A 111 -4.60 -4.51 1.18
C GLU A 111 -4.55 -2.99 1.26
N ILE A 112 -4.66 -2.30 0.12
CA ILE A 112 -4.73 -0.84 0.10
C ILE A 112 -6.00 -0.37 0.82
N ILE A 113 -7.17 -0.92 0.47
CA ILE A 113 -8.44 -0.59 1.13
C ILE A 113 -8.34 -0.92 2.62
N GLY A 114 -7.89 -2.13 2.96
CA GLY A 114 -7.86 -2.60 4.33
C GLY A 114 -7.05 -1.72 5.28
N LEU A 115 -6.05 -1.00 4.76
CA LEU A 115 -5.22 -0.08 5.54
C LEU A 115 -5.63 1.39 5.40
N PHE A 116 -6.14 1.80 4.23
CA PHE A 116 -6.24 3.22 3.87
C PHE A 116 -7.58 3.65 3.28
N ASP A 117 -8.64 2.84 3.36
CA ASP A 117 -9.98 3.17 2.83
C ASP A 117 -10.47 4.56 3.25
N TYR A 118 -10.34 4.89 4.53
CA TYR A 118 -10.77 6.17 5.07
C TYR A 118 -10.03 7.36 4.43
N ASP A 119 -8.70 7.29 4.35
CA ASP A 119 -7.88 8.35 3.77
C ASP A 119 -8.11 8.50 2.26
N LEU A 120 -8.32 7.40 1.53
CA LEU A 120 -8.67 7.43 0.11
C LEU A 120 -10.05 8.08 -0.12
N ARG A 121 -11.04 7.75 0.71
CA ARG A 121 -12.36 8.42 0.69
C ARG A 121 -12.21 9.90 0.98
N LEU A 122 -11.42 10.26 1.98
CA LEU A 122 -11.19 11.64 2.36
C LEU A 122 -10.67 12.44 1.16
N ILE A 123 -9.67 11.95 0.43
CA ILE A 123 -9.18 12.59 -0.80
C ILE A 123 -10.31 12.82 -1.81
N THR A 124 -11.18 11.83 -2.04
CA THR A 124 -12.27 11.96 -3.02
C THR A 124 -13.38 12.93 -2.64
N GLN A 125 -13.46 13.33 -1.38
CA GLN A 125 -14.47 14.30 -0.92
C GLN A 125 -14.11 15.75 -1.24
N HIS A 126 -12.93 16.01 -1.80
CA HIS A 126 -12.43 17.35 -2.09
C HIS A 126 -12.18 17.54 -3.59
N ASP A 127 -13.09 18.22 -4.28
CA ASP A 127 -13.00 18.46 -5.74
C ASP A 127 -11.72 19.19 -6.16
N PHE A 128 -11.24 20.13 -5.33
CA PHE A 128 -10.01 20.87 -5.61
C PHE A 128 -8.76 19.96 -5.58
N ILE A 129 -8.80 18.86 -4.82
CA ILE A 129 -7.73 17.85 -4.81
C ILE A 129 -7.88 16.97 -6.05
N MET A 130 -9.08 16.42 -6.29
CA MET A 130 -9.35 15.53 -7.42
C MET A 130 -9.01 16.16 -8.77
N SER A 131 -9.34 17.44 -8.94
CA SER A 131 -9.05 18.20 -10.16
C SER A 131 -7.55 18.50 -10.36
N THR A 132 -6.75 18.45 -9.30
CA THR A 132 -5.31 18.76 -9.36
C THR A 132 -4.40 17.54 -9.41
N LEU A 133 -4.91 16.32 -9.17
CA LEU A 133 -4.11 15.10 -9.20
C LEU A 133 -3.29 14.93 -10.48
N ARG A 134 -3.96 14.83 -11.64
CA ARG A 134 -3.26 14.63 -12.93
C ARG A 134 -2.37 15.82 -13.31
N PRO A 135 -2.84 17.08 -13.23
CA PRO A 135 -1.97 18.23 -13.53
C PRO A 135 -0.67 18.29 -12.70
N GLN A 136 -0.69 17.72 -11.49
CA GLN A 136 0.46 17.72 -10.57
C GLN A 136 1.25 16.39 -10.57
N GLY A 137 1.01 15.49 -11.52
CA GLY A 137 1.79 14.24 -11.67
C GLY A 137 1.37 13.10 -10.74
N PHE A 138 0.12 13.10 -10.28
CA PHE A 138 -0.48 12.03 -9.47
C PHE A 138 -1.44 11.16 -10.31
N GLU A 139 -1.01 10.74 -11.51
CA GLU A 139 -1.86 10.00 -12.44
C GLU A 139 -2.23 8.62 -11.92
N ARG A 140 -1.31 7.90 -11.27
CA ARG A 140 -1.58 6.55 -10.77
C ARG A 140 -2.56 6.60 -9.61
N LEU A 141 -2.45 7.61 -8.74
CA LEU A 141 -3.43 7.87 -7.69
C LEU A 141 -4.80 8.23 -8.30
N ALA A 142 -4.84 9.08 -9.32
CA ALA A 142 -6.09 9.39 -10.00
C ALA A 142 -6.75 8.13 -10.60
N ASP A 143 -5.96 7.25 -11.21
CA ASP A 143 -6.44 5.96 -11.75
C ASP A 143 -6.89 5.00 -10.64
N LEU A 144 -6.16 4.97 -9.52
CA LEU A 144 -6.51 4.20 -8.32
C LEU A 144 -7.90 4.63 -7.83
N LEU A 145 -8.09 5.92 -7.55
CA LEU A 145 -9.35 6.48 -7.02
C LEU A 145 -10.52 6.37 -8.01
N ALA A 146 -10.25 6.45 -9.32
CA ALA A 146 -11.27 6.26 -10.36
C ALA A 146 -11.68 4.80 -10.54
N SER A 147 -10.85 3.85 -10.14
CA SER A 147 -11.17 2.43 -10.22
C SER A 147 -12.28 2.10 -9.20
N GLY A 148 -13.53 2.04 -9.67
CA GLY A 148 -14.74 1.87 -8.85
C GLY A 148 -14.83 0.57 -8.03
N ARG A 149 -13.74 -0.20 -7.92
CA ARG A 149 -13.58 -1.28 -6.94
C ARG A 149 -13.19 -0.77 -5.56
N LEU A 150 -12.50 0.37 -5.46
CA LEU A 150 -11.93 0.86 -4.20
C LEU A 150 -12.89 1.73 -3.40
N LEU A 151 -13.84 2.40 -4.07
CA LEU A 151 -14.76 3.34 -3.44
C LEU A 151 -16.18 3.08 -3.97
N PRO A 152 -17.02 2.30 -3.26
CA PRO A 152 -18.42 2.19 -3.64
C PRO A 152 -19.03 3.59 -3.61
N ARG A 153 -19.69 3.98 -4.70
CA ARG A 153 -20.52 5.19 -4.73
C ARG A 153 -21.62 5.00 -3.68
N SER A 154 -21.52 5.72 -2.57
CA SER A 154 -22.61 5.88 -1.60
C SER A 154 -23.74 6.69 -2.22
#